data_AF-A0A7X8KY51-F1
#
_entry.id   AF-A0A7X8KY51-F1
#
_cell.length_a   1.000
_cell.length_b   1.000
_cell.length_c   1.000
_cell.angle_alpha   90.00
_cell.angle_beta   90.00
_cell.angle_gamma   90.00
#
_symmetry.space_group_name_H-M   'P 1'
#
loop_
_entity.id
_entity.type
_entity.pdbx_description
1 polymer ?
#
loop_
_entity_poly.entity_id
_entity_poly.type
_entity_poly.pdbx_seq_one_letter_code
_entity_poly.pdbx_strand_id
1 'polypeptide(L)'
;MKKLLFISIALAMIFTACDNPAPQPEEPVNEEASVKDYYPITENTKYSYEGEGNEFATFTVLVDYISDDRIQIRTNNGGTESVTVLEVRDDRLSVLYSRGETYFRQNFLKDQHEGGKILLKAPLKEGNSWDYDENTKAVITGLSKEVVTPLGNYEAVEVTLESDKGKTVNYYAKDVGLVKTVSSGEGYEVSSTLSSVEKNVPLIQTITLFYPNAEASIDAVDVQIEFNTNDEPLDVIEKVVKDLSLHELLSPNTKINELYFNEEENSVHIDLSEDFIREMNAGASFEAAMLQSLANTLGNYYGVGEVYLTIDGGPYESGHILIREGEPLTVK
;
A
#
# COMPACT_ATOMS: atom_id res chain seq x y z
N MET A 1 106.64 20.61 7.35
CA MET A 1 106.34 22.03 7.06
C MET A 1 105.35 22.09 5.89
N LYS A 2 104.36 23.00 5.97
CA LYS A 2 103.25 23.32 5.02
C LYS A 2 102.12 22.26 4.94
N LYS A 3 100.97 22.43 5.62
CA LYS A 3 99.80 23.35 5.48
C LYS A 3 98.89 23.08 4.26
N LEU A 4 97.62 22.73 4.59
CA LEU A 4 96.32 23.16 4.00
C LEU A 4 96.03 22.76 2.52
N LEU A 5 94.81 22.49 2.03
CA LEU A 5 93.40 22.53 2.49
C LEU A 5 92.53 21.83 1.40
N PHE A 6 91.44 21.16 1.81
CA PHE A 6 90.14 20.84 1.16
C PHE A 6 89.94 20.77 -0.37
N ILE A 7 89.11 19.79 -0.80
CA ILE A 7 87.76 19.94 -1.43
C ILE A 7 87.30 18.51 -1.86
N SER A 8 86.33 17.91 -1.15
CA SER A 8 84.92 17.72 -1.54
C SER A 8 84.70 16.88 -2.80
N ILE A 9 84.00 15.74 -2.67
CA ILE A 9 82.74 15.40 -3.36
C ILE A 9 82.31 14.01 -2.87
N ALA A 10 81.14 13.97 -2.26
CA ALA A 10 80.53 12.79 -1.69
C ALA A 10 79.82 11.97 -2.78
N LEU A 11 80.01 10.65 -2.67
CA LEU A 11 79.42 9.58 -3.46
C LEU A 11 78.06 9.20 -2.86
N ALA A 12 77.02 9.08 -3.67
CA ALA A 12 75.84 8.28 -3.31
C ALA A 12 75.17 7.75 -4.59
N MET A 13 75.40 6.46 -4.86
CA MET A 13 74.63 5.68 -5.83
C MET A 13 73.24 5.43 -5.24
N ILE A 14 72.20 5.76 -6.01
CA ILE A 14 70.81 5.45 -5.67
C ILE A 14 70.54 3.99 -6.06
N PHE A 15 70.42 3.11 -5.08
CA PHE A 15 69.77 1.82 -5.25
C PHE A 15 68.28 2.03 -5.05
N THR A 16 67.50 1.86 -6.13
CA THR A 16 66.04 1.79 -6.10
C THR A 16 65.62 0.47 -5.46
N ALA A 17 65.12 0.53 -4.22
CA ALA A 17 64.36 -0.54 -3.60
C ALA A 17 62.88 -0.37 -3.99
N CYS A 18 62.30 -1.41 -4.60
CA CYS A 18 60.86 -1.49 -4.82
C CYS A 18 60.18 -1.80 -3.48
N ASP A 19 59.57 -0.79 -2.85
CA ASP A 19 58.59 -1.01 -1.80
C ASP A 19 57.26 -1.38 -2.45
N ASN A 20 56.95 -2.68 -2.44
CA ASN A 20 55.63 -3.19 -2.74
C ASN A 20 54.85 -3.17 -1.41
N PRO A 21 53.90 -2.25 -1.17
CA PRO A 21 53.07 -2.35 0.02
C PRO A 21 52.21 -3.60 -0.14
N ALA A 22 52.37 -4.55 0.78
CA ALA A 22 51.44 -5.68 0.90
C ALA A 22 50.01 -5.13 0.99
N PRO A 23 49.02 -5.77 0.34
CA PRO A 23 47.62 -5.39 0.54
C PRO A 23 47.34 -5.47 2.03
N GLN A 24 46.90 -4.36 2.63
CA GLN A 24 46.31 -4.42 3.95
C GLN A 24 45.11 -5.37 3.87
N PRO A 25 44.87 -6.22 4.88
CA PRO A 25 43.61 -6.94 4.97
C PRO A 25 42.51 -5.88 4.93
N GLU A 26 41.67 -5.89 3.90
CA GLU A 26 40.42 -5.14 3.94
C GLU A 26 39.69 -5.62 5.19
N GLU A 27 39.47 -4.71 6.14
CA GLU A 27 38.54 -4.98 7.23
C GLU A 27 37.22 -5.41 6.58
N PRO A 28 36.56 -6.48 7.08
CA PRO A 28 35.26 -6.85 6.53
C PRO A 28 34.38 -5.61 6.61
N VAL A 29 33.91 -5.15 5.45
CA VAL A 29 32.85 -4.15 5.39
C VAL A 29 31.69 -4.77 6.14
N ASN A 30 31.50 -4.34 7.39
CA ASN A 30 30.34 -4.69 8.18
C ASN A 30 29.19 -3.92 7.50
N GLU A 31 28.62 -4.50 6.45
CA GLU A 31 27.37 -4.00 5.89
C GLU A 31 26.33 -4.04 7.02
N GLU A 32 26.08 -2.89 7.64
CA GLU A 32 25.01 -2.77 8.62
C GLU A 32 23.72 -3.18 7.92
N ALA A 33 23.02 -4.16 8.50
CA ALA A 33 21.79 -4.69 7.93
C ALA A 33 20.77 -3.55 7.73
N SER A 34 20.27 -3.41 6.50
CA SER A 34 19.28 -2.39 6.13
C SER A 34 17.90 -2.78 6.64
N VAL A 35 17.08 -1.80 7.03
CA VAL A 35 15.68 -2.05 7.41
C VAL A 35 14.87 -2.60 6.23
N LYS A 36 15.24 -2.29 4.98
CA LYS A 36 14.61 -2.85 3.77
C LYS A 36 14.73 -4.37 3.69
N ASP A 37 15.82 -4.94 4.19
CA ASP A 37 16.02 -6.40 4.22
C ASP A 37 14.95 -7.10 5.08
N TYR A 38 14.34 -6.39 6.03
CA TYR A 38 13.34 -6.92 6.96
C TYR A 38 11.90 -6.58 6.57
N TYR A 39 11.69 -5.92 5.44
CA TYR A 39 10.37 -5.66 4.89
C TYR A 39 10.43 -5.54 3.35
N PRO A 40 10.72 -6.64 2.64
CA PRO A 40 10.80 -6.62 1.19
C PRO A 40 9.43 -6.36 0.57
N ILE A 41 9.41 -5.53 -0.47
CA ILE A 41 8.20 -5.20 -1.22
C ILE A 41 8.05 -6.20 -2.37
N THR A 42 6.96 -6.98 -2.37
CA THR A 42 6.66 -7.96 -3.43
C THR A 42 5.25 -7.78 -3.95
N GLU A 43 5.12 -7.51 -5.26
CA GLU A 43 3.83 -7.41 -5.94
C GLU A 43 3.02 -8.72 -5.88
N ASN A 44 1.70 -8.61 -5.99
CA ASN A 44 0.75 -9.72 -6.10
C ASN A 44 0.95 -10.79 -5.02
N THR A 45 1.31 -10.37 -3.80
CA THR A 45 1.64 -11.29 -2.72
C THR A 45 0.61 -11.18 -1.62
N LYS A 46 0.09 -12.33 -1.21
CA LYS A 46 -0.81 -12.49 -0.08
C LYS A 46 -0.06 -13.16 1.08
N TYR A 47 -0.12 -12.54 2.24
CA TYR A 47 0.35 -13.11 3.50
C TYR A 47 -0.86 -13.51 4.32
N SER A 48 -0.83 -14.69 4.93
CA SER A 48 -1.88 -15.12 5.88
C SER A 48 -1.26 -15.34 7.25
N TYR A 49 -1.97 -14.94 8.29
CA TYR A 49 -1.54 -15.06 9.69
C TYR A 49 -2.60 -15.83 10.47
N GLU A 50 -2.18 -16.89 11.16
CA GLU A 50 -3.01 -17.65 12.10
C GLU A 50 -3.06 -16.95 13.45
N GLY A 51 -4.27 -16.66 13.93
CA GLY A 51 -4.53 -15.95 15.16
C GLY A 51 -4.90 -16.83 16.34
N GLU A 52 -4.46 -16.44 17.53
CA GLU A 52 -4.88 -17.00 18.82
C GLU A 52 -5.33 -15.89 19.77
N GLY A 53 -6.26 -16.19 20.67
CA GLY A 53 -6.73 -15.29 21.73
C GLY A 53 -8.03 -14.54 21.42
N ASN A 54 -8.31 -14.17 20.16
CA ASN A 54 -9.61 -13.65 19.74
C ASN A 54 -9.92 -13.94 18.24
N GLU A 55 -11.15 -13.65 17.82
CA GLU A 55 -11.65 -13.92 16.46
C GLU A 55 -11.06 -13.01 15.37
N PHE A 56 -10.49 -11.86 15.75
CA PHE A 56 -9.87 -10.88 14.85
C PHE A 56 -8.34 -11.02 14.76
N ALA A 57 -7.77 -12.02 15.44
CA ALA A 57 -6.33 -12.26 15.47
C ALA A 57 -5.83 -12.93 14.19
N THR A 58 -6.71 -13.64 13.49
CA THR A 58 -6.43 -14.20 12.16
C THR A 58 -6.65 -13.11 11.13
N PHE A 59 -5.66 -12.86 10.29
CA PHE A 59 -5.79 -11.86 9.23
C PHE A 59 -4.96 -12.22 8.00
N THR A 60 -5.30 -11.58 6.88
CA THR A 60 -4.53 -11.62 5.64
C THR A 60 -4.05 -10.24 5.27
N VAL A 61 -2.92 -10.16 4.57
CA VAL A 61 -2.36 -8.93 4.02
C VAL A 61 -2.16 -9.12 2.52
N LEU A 62 -2.64 -8.19 1.71
CA LEU A 62 -2.43 -8.11 0.26
C LEU A 62 -1.75 -6.80 -0.10
N VAL A 63 -0.96 -6.80 -1.18
CA VAL A 63 -0.29 -5.60 -1.68
C VAL A 63 -1.14 -4.93 -2.76
N ASP A 64 -1.74 -3.79 -2.41
CA ASP A 64 -2.58 -3.02 -3.33
C ASP A 64 -1.72 -2.18 -4.29
N TYR A 65 -0.79 -1.37 -3.77
CA TYR A 65 0.04 -0.48 -4.60
C TYR A 65 1.50 -0.46 -4.15
N ILE A 66 2.39 -0.20 -5.09
CA ILE A 66 3.83 -0.01 -4.89
C ILE A 66 4.29 1.19 -5.71
N SER A 67 5.04 2.09 -5.09
CA SER A 67 5.73 3.19 -5.75
C SER A 67 7.06 3.48 -5.05
N ASP A 68 8.17 3.20 -5.71
CA ASP A 68 9.53 3.39 -5.16
C ASP A 68 9.74 2.77 -3.77
N ASP A 69 9.87 3.59 -2.73
CA ASP A 69 10.04 3.19 -1.33
C ASP A 69 8.71 3.10 -0.57
N ARG A 70 7.57 3.28 -1.23
CA ARG A 70 6.23 3.22 -0.62
C ARG A 70 5.43 2.02 -1.09
N ILE A 71 4.65 1.48 -0.16
CA ILE A 71 3.74 0.37 -0.41
C ILE A 71 2.40 0.63 0.31
N GLN A 72 1.30 0.36 -0.38
CA GLN A 72 -0.03 0.29 0.22
C GLN A 72 -0.42 -1.18 0.37
N ILE A 73 -0.71 -1.57 1.60
CA ILE A 73 -1.19 -2.91 1.91
C ILE A 73 -2.64 -2.87 2.38
N ARG A 74 -3.38 -3.93 2.09
CA ARG A 74 -4.73 -4.18 2.58
C ARG A 74 -4.68 -5.30 3.60
N THR A 75 -5.28 -5.08 4.78
CA THR A 75 -5.44 -6.11 5.80
C THR A 75 -6.91 -6.47 5.95
N ASN A 76 -7.23 -7.77 5.99
CA ASN A 76 -8.57 -8.27 6.29
C ASN A 76 -8.46 -9.26 7.45
N ASN A 77 -9.15 -8.97 8.57
CA ASN A 77 -9.14 -9.79 9.78
C ASN A 77 -10.47 -10.53 10.06
N GLY A 78 -11.32 -10.66 9.03
CA GLY A 78 -12.66 -11.23 9.12
C GLY A 78 -13.72 -10.30 9.70
N GLY A 79 -13.33 -9.26 10.45
CA GLY A 79 -14.24 -8.24 10.98
C GLY A 79 -14.30 -6.98 10.12
N THR A 80 -13.17 -6.55 9.57
CA THR A 80 -13.06 -5.36 8.72
C THR A 80 -11.90 -5.48 7.74
N GLU A 81 -11.90 -4.60 6.74
CA GLU A 81 -10.75 -4.34 5.89
C GLU A 81 -10.15 -2.97 6.18
N SER A 82 -8.84 -2.89 6.21
CA SER A 82 -8.10 -1.63 6.33
C SER A 82 -7.03 -1.53 5.25
N VAL A 83 -6.69 -0.30 4.91
CA VAL A 83 -5.53 0.01 4.06
C VAL A 83 -4.50 0.78 4.86
N THR A 84 -3.23 0.48 4.62
CA THR A 84 -2.10 1.12 5.29
C THR A 84 -1.06 1.50 4.25
N VAL A 85 -0.61 2.75 4.26
CA VAL A 85 0.54 3.21 3.48
C VAL A 85 1.78 3.14 4.35
N LEU A 86 2.78 2.41 3.87
CA LEU A 86 4.09 2.25 4.50
C LEU A 86 5.17 2.90 3.64
N GLU A 87 6.22 3.38 4.29
CA GLU A 87 7.45 3.83 3.67
C GLU A 87 8.63 3.00 4.20
N VAL A 88 9.39 2.40 3.28
CA VAL A 88 10.46 1.45 3.56
C VAL A 88 11.80 2.05 3.11
N ARG A 89 12.53 2.63 4.06
CA ARG A 89 13.85 3.22 3.86
C ARG A 89 14.93 2.34 4.49
N ASP A 90 16.18 2.61 4.14
CA ASP A 90 17.31 1.85 4.68
C ASP A 90 17.43 1.98 6.20
N ASP A 91 17.05 3.14 6.75
CA ASP A 91 17.14 3.44 8.17
C ASP A 91 15.84 3.20 8.94
N ARG A 92 14.69 3.01 8.29
CA ARG A 92 13.40 2.84 8.97
C ARG A 92 12.28 2.27 8.09
N LEU A 93 11.33 1.62 8.76
CA LEU A 93 10.01 1.26 8.25
C LEU A 93 8.98 2.11 8.98
N SER A 94 8.15 2.86 8.26
CA SER A 94 7.16 3.78 8.86
C SER A 94 5.77 3.57 8.28
N VAL A 95 4.75 3.66 9.13
CA VAL A 95 3.34 3.83 8.73
C VAL A 95 3.09 5.31 8.50
N LEU A 96 2.80 5.69 7.25
CA LEU A 96 2.49 7.07 6.89
C LEU A 96 0.99 7.37 7.01
N TYR A 97 0.15 6.39 6.66
CA TYR A 97 -1.30 6.54 6.66
C TYR A 97 -1.98 5.19 6.95
N SER A 98 -3.15 5.24 7.55
CA SER A 98 -3.97 4.06 7.83
C SER A 98 -5.44 4.47 7.83
N ARG A 99 -6.26 3.71 7.10
CA ARG A 99 -7.72 3.89 7.07
C ARG A 99 -8.41 2.54 7.33
N GLY A 100 -9.23 2.50 8.38
CA GLY A 100 -10.11 1.37 8.65
C GLY A 100 -11.31 1.34 7.71
N GLU A 101 -12.09 0.26 7.75
CA GLU A 101 -13.37 0.13 7.03
C GLU A 101 -13.28 0.50 5.53
N THR A 102 -12.16 0.14 4.89
CA THR A 102 -11.88 0.48 3.49
C THR A 102 -12.10 -0.76 2.62
N TYR A 103 -13.32 -0.93 2.13
CA TYR A 103 -13.74 -2.11 1.35
C TYR A 103 -13.64 -1.91 -0.17
N PHE A 104 -13.31 -0.70 -0.62
CA PHE A 104 -13.01 -0.38 -2.01
C PHE A 104 -11.50 -0.28 -2.24
N ARG A 105 -11.11 -0.20 -3.51
CA ARG A 105 -9.74 0.06 -3.90
C ARG A 105 -9.56 1.52 -4.31
N GLN A 106 -8.51 2.14 -3.79
CA GLN A 106 -8.08 3.51 -4.08
C GLN A 106 -6.58 3.59 -3.80
N ASN A 107 -5.86 4.35 -4.63
CA ASN A 107 -4.44 4.56 -4.48
C ASN A 107 -4.16 5.77 -3.56
N PHE A 108 -3.82 5.51 -2.30
CA PHE A 108 -3.47 6.52 -1.30
C PHE A 108 -1.95 6.84 -1.27
N LEU A 109 -1.14 6.22 -2.15
CA LEU A 109 0.30 6.50 -2.20
C LEU A 109 0.62 7.92 -2.70
N LYS A 110 -0.28 8.48 -3.53
CA LYS A 110 -0.13 9.78 -4.18
C LYS A 110 -0.37 10.95 -3.23
N ASP A 111 -1.01 10.69 -2.10
CA ASP A 111 -1.36 11.73 -1.14
C ASP A 111 -0.13 12.19 -0.34
N GLN A 112 -0.18 13.45 0.11
CA GLN A 112 0.84 14.02 0.98
C GLN A 112 0.60 13.55 2.41
N HIS A 113 1.46 12.66 2.89
CA HIS A 113 1.44 12.18 4.27
C HIS A 113 2.56 12.86 5.06
N GLU A 114 2.21 13.62 6.09
CA GLU A 114 3.17 14.20 7.04
C GLU A 114 3.29 13.34 8.30
N GLY A 115 4.52 13.09 8.74
CA GLY A 115 4.78 12.31 9.95
C GLY A 115 4.74 10.80 9.71
N GLY A 116 4.24 10.06 10.69
CA GLY A 116 4.12 8.60 10.64
C GLY A 116 4.69 7.88 11.86
N LYS A 117 4.25 6.64 12.05
CA LYS A 117 4.67 5.78 13.17
C LYS A 117 5.78 4.84 12.71
N ILE A 118 6.94 4.90 13.35
CA ILE A 118 8.08 4.05 12.99
C ILE A 118 7.89 2.66 13.59
N LEU A 119 7.83 1.63 12.74
CA LEU A 119 7.66 0.23 13.12
C LEU A 119 8.99 -0.47 13.42
N LEU A 120 10.03 -0.15 12.66
CA LEU A 120 11.38 -0.68 12.79
C LEU A 120 12.39 0.41 12.42
N LYS A 121 13.48 0.53 13.18
CA LYS A 121 14.43 1.65 13.05
C LYS A 121 15.87 1.19 13.20
N ALA A 122 16.73 1.63 12.28
CA ALA A 122 18.17 1.50 12.38
C ALA A 122 18.75 2.40 13.50
N PRO A 123 19.93 2.08 14.05
CA PRO A 123 20.66 0.83 13.83
C PRO A 123 19.91 -0.39 14.38
N LEU A 124 19.99 -1.52 13.68
CA LEU A 124 19.42 -2.79 14.15
C LEU A 124 20.29 -3.36 15.27
N LYS A 125 20.09 -2.81 16.47
CA LYS A 125 20.84 -3.13 17.68
C LYS A 125 19.91 -3.24 18.88
N GLU A 126 20.12 -4.24 19.72
CA GLU A 126 19.39 -4.37 20.99
C GLU A 126 19.52 -3.09 21.84
N GLY A 127 18.40 -2.64 22.40
CA GLY A 127 18.29 -1.41 23.16
C GLY A 127 18.11 -0.13 22.32
N ASN A 128 18.21 -0.20 20.98
CA ASN A 128 17.81 0.94 20.15
C ASN A 128 16.32 1.22 20.37
N SER A 129 15.96 2.49 20.60
CA SER A 129 14.60 2.87 20.99
C SER A 129 14.18 4.21 20.41
N TRP A 130 12.87 4.39 20.27
CA TRP A 130 12.24 5.62 19.78
C TRP A 130 10.84 5.75 20.36
N ASP A 131 10.32 6.97 20.33
CA ASP A 131 8.93 7.23 20.69
C ASP A 131 8.05 6.76 19.53
N TYR A 132 7.13 5.83 19.80
CA TYR A 132 6.17 5.32 18.82
C TYR A 132 4.96 6.25 18.71
N ASP A 133 4.49 6.73 19.87
CA ASP A 133 3.56 7.83 20.04
C ASP A 133 3.81 8.51 21.40
N GLU A 134 2.95 9.46 21.79
CA GLU A 134 3.10 10.23 23.03
C GLU A 134 3.19 9.36 24.30
N ASN A 135 2.62 8.16 24.29
CA ASN A 135 2.49 7.30 25.49
C ASN A 135 3.15 5.92 25.32
N THR A 136 3.73 5.64 24.16
CA THR A 136 4.25 4.31 23.81
C THR A 136 5.69 4.43 23.34
N LYS A 137 6.56 3.64 23.96
CA LYS A 137 7.96 3.54 23.56
C LYS A 137 8.20 2.24 22.80
N ALA A 138 8.90 2.33 21.67
CA ALA A 138 9.36 1.18 20.90
C ALA A 138 10.85 0.91 21.18
N VAL A 139 11.21 -0.36 21.31
CA VAL A 139 12.58 -0.81 21.59
C VAL A 139 12.89 -2.09 20.82
N ILE A 140 14.06 -2.18 20.19
CA ILE A 140 14.58 -3.46 19.71
C ILE A 140 15.06 -4.27 20.92
N THR A 141 14.37 -5.36 21.23
CA THR A 141 14.64 -6.22 22.39
C THR A 141 15.33 -7.53 22.03
N GLY A 142 15.49 -7.81 20.72
CA GLY A 142 16.27 -8.94 20.21
C GLY A 142 16.62 -8.77 18.74
N LEU A 143 17.74 -9.34 18.28
CA LEU A 143 18.16 -9.30 16.88
C LEU A 143 18.00 -10.62 16.11
N SER A 144 17.92 -11.72 16.85
CA SER A 144 17.94 -13.09 16.33
C SER A 144 17.11 -13.96 17.28
N LYS A 145 15.81 -13.63 17.36
CA LYS A 145 14.83 -14.42 18.11
C LYS A 145 14.29 -15.50 17.20
N GLU A 146 14.38 -16.75 17.65
CA GLU A 146 13.74 -17.86 16.95
C GLU A 146 12.21 -17.75 17.08
N VAL A 147 11.53 -17.70 15.93
CA VAL A 147 10.07 -17.68 15.82
C VAL A 147 9.64 -18.90 15.01
N VAL A 148 8.88 -19.78 15.65
CA VAL A 148 8.29 -20.95 15.00
C VAL A 148 7.00 -20.53 14.28
N THR A 149 6.89 -20.89 13.01
CA THR A 149 5.72 -20.65 12.17
C THR A 149 5.31 -21.93 11.42
N PRO A 150 4.08 -22.02 10.89
CA PRO A 150 3.71 -23.10 9.97
C PRO A 150 4.61 -23.24 8.73
N LEU A 151 5.30 -22.18 8.32
CA LEU A 151 6.25 -22.19 7.19
C LEU A 151 7.67 -22.64 7.59
N GLY A 152 7.93 -22.83 8.87
CA GLY A 152 9.25 -23.14 9.43
C GLY A 152 9.70 -22.11 10.48
N ASN A 153 10.96 -22.23 10.89
CA ASN A 153 11.52 -21.35 11.91
C ASN A 153 12.23 -20.17 11.24
N TYR A 154 12.02 -18.98 11.79
CA TYR A 154 12.72 -17.75 11.38
C TYR A 154 13.56 -17.22 12.52
N GLU A 155 14.68 -16.57 12.18
CA GLU A 155 15.35 -15.65 13.09
C GLU A 155 14.89 -14.23 12.81
N ALA A 156 14.36 -13.58 13.83
CA ALA A 156 13.69 -12.29 13.69
C ALA A 156 14.26 -11.23 14.64
N VAL A 157 14.22 -9.98 14.16
CA VAL A 157 14.36 -8.80 15.01
C VAL A 157 13.07 -8.63 15.80
N GLU A 158 13.19 -8.57 17.12
CA GLU A 158 12.09 -8.40 18.06
C GLU A 158 11.99 -6.93 18.45
N VAL A 159 10.85 -6.31 18.18
CA VAL A 159 10.52 -4.93 18.55
C VAL A 159 9.38 -4.96 19.57
N THR A 160 9.66 -4.48 20.77
CA THR A 160 8.67 -4.32 21.83
C THR A 160 8.14 -2.89 21.85
N LEU A 161 6.83 -2.75 21.80
CA LEU A 161 6.07 -1.53 22.09
C LEU A 161 5.43 -1.72 23.46
N GLU A 162 5.68 -0.79 24.38
CA GLU A 162 5.16 -0.87 25.75
C GLU A 162 4.53 0.46 26.15
N SER A 163 3.33 0.38 26.74
CA SER A 163 2.59 1.49 27.31
C SER A 163 1.97 1.07 28.65
N ASP A 164 1.28 2.00 29.30
CA ASP A 164 0.54 1.73 30.55
C ASP A 164 -0.61 0.72 30.39
N LYS A 165 -1.11 0.55 29.16
CA LYS A 165 -2.27 -0.30 28.84
C LYS A 165 -1.90 -1.72 28.40
N GLY A 166 -0.63 -1.98 28.13
CA GLY A 166 -0.19 -3.29 27.67
C GLY A 166 1.09 -3.23 26.85
N LYS A 167 1.37 -4.36 26.21
CA LYS A 167 2.60 -4.59 25.47
C LYS A 167 2.27 -5.25 24.14
N THR A 168 2.90 -4.79 23.06
CA THR A 168 2.89 -5.45 21.76
C THR A 168 4.31 -5.80 21.36
N VAL A 169 4.56 -7.03 20.94
CA VAL A 169 5.86 -7.49 20.44
C VAL A 169 5.71 -7.92 18.99
N ASN A 170 6.47 -7.29 18.11
CA ASN A 170 6.51 -7.59 16.68
C ASN A 170 7.84 -8.26 16.33
N TYR A 171 7.79 -9.28 15.50
CA TYR A 171 8.95 -10.04 15.05
C TYR A 171 9.08 -9.89 13.53
N TYR A 172 10.19 -9.29 13.09
CA TYR A 172 10.49 -9.09 11.67
C TYR A 172 11.62 -10.01 11.24
N ALA A 173 11.36 -10.90 10.29
CA ALA A 173 12.36 -11.78 9.71
C ALA A 173 12.92 -11.20 8.41
N LYS A 174 14.22 -11.42 8.21
CA LYS A 174 14.91 -11.03 6.98
C LYS A 174 14.26 -11.72 5.76
N ASP A 175 14.15 -10.98 4.66
CA ASP A 175 13.56 -11.40 3.38
C ASP A 175 12.08 -11.80 3.43
N VAL A 176 11.38 -11.53 4.55
CA VAL A 176 9.97 -11.92 4.74
C VAL A 176 9.10 -10.75 5.19
N GLY A 177 9.52 -9.98 6.20
CA GLY A 177 8.65 -9.02 6.85
C GLY A 177 8.22 -9.43 8.25
N LEU A 178 7.03 -9.01 8.65
CA LEU A 178 6.40 -9.42 9.91
C LEU A 178 6.11 -10.93 9.87
N VAL A 179 6.66 -11.69 10.83
CA VAL A 179 6.40 -13.13 10.94
C VAL A 179 5.54 -13.47 12.15
N LYS A 180 5.51 -12.60 13.16
CA LYS A 180 4.66 -12.77 14.34
C LYS A 180 4.39 -11.43 15.01
N THR A 181 3.20 -11.29 15.59
CA THR A 181 2.88 -10.25 16.56
C THR A 181 2.21 -10.85 17.79
N VAL A 182 2.48 -10.31 18.96
CA VAL A 182 1.86 -10.70 20.23
C VAL A 182 1.48 -9.44 20.98
N SER A 183 0.19 -9.25 21.26
CA SER A 183 -0.34 -8.16 22.09
C SER A 183 -0.89 -8.72 23.39
N SER A 184 -0.48 -8.18 24.52
CA SER A 184 -0.91 -8.63 25.83
C SER A 184 -1.12 -7.47 26.80
N GLY A 185 -1.97 -7.72 27.80
CA GLY A 185 -2.30 -6.75 28.85
C GLY A 185 -3.07 -7.44 29.99
N GLU A 186 -3.81 -6.68 30.78
CA GLU A 186 -4.55 -7.26 31.90
C GLU A 186 -5.65 -8.19 31.41
N GLY A 187 -5.48 -9.50 31.66
CA GLY A 187 -6.48 -10.53 31.37
C GLY A 187 -6.59 -10.94 29.91
N TYR A 188 -5.70 -10.49 29.03
CA TYR A 188 -5.69 -10.91 27.63
C TYR A 188 -4.27 -11.10 27.06
N GLU A 189 -4.17 -12.03 26.13
CA GLU A 189 -3.05 -12.20 25.23
C GLU A 189 -3.61 -12.64 23.89
N VAL A 190 -3.17 -11.98 22.83
CA VAL A 190 -3.59 -12.20 21.45
C VAL A 190 -2.35 -12.28 20.60
N SER A 191 -2.26 -13.26 19.71
CA SER A 191 -1.12 -13.38 18.82
C SER A 191 -1.54 -13.73 17.40
N SER A 192 -0.69 -13.36 16.44
CA SER A 192 -0.86 -13.71 15.03
C SER A 192 0.48 -14.16 14.48
N THR A 193 0.52 -15.33 13.85
CA THR A 193 1.76 -15.96 13.35
C THR A 193 1.62 -16.24 11.86
N LEU A 194 2.61 -15.86 11.05
CA LEU A 194 2.60 -16.03 9.59
C LEU A 194 2.46 -17.51 9.21
N SER A 195 1.41 -17.86 8.48
CA SER A 195 1.09 -19.24 8.10
C SER A 195 1.23 -19.51 6.61
N SER A 196 1.04 -18.51 5.74
CA SER A 196 1.28 -18.65 4.30
C SER A 196 1.81 -17.36 3.66
N VAL A 197 2.61 -17.53 2.60
CA VAL A 197 3.00 -16.48 1.66
C VAL A 197 2.71 -17.00 0.25
N GLU A 198 1.70 -16.43 -0.39
CA GLU A 198 1.23 -16.85 -1.71
C GLU A 198 1.56 -15.76 -2.73
N LYS A 199 2.30 -16.11 -3.78
CA LYS A 199 2.70 -15.18 -4.85
C LYS A 199 1.77 -15.27 -6.04
N ASN A 200 1.68 -14.18 -6.80
CA ASN A 200 0.81 -14.03 -7.97
C ASN A 200 -0.68 -14.20 -7.63
N VAL A 201 -1.10 -13.67 -6.48
CA VAL A 201 -2.49 -13.67 -6.04
C VAL A 201 -3.07 -12.26 -6.21
N PRO A 202 -4.08 -12.07 -7.09
CA PRO A 202 -4.79 -10.81 -7.18
C PRO A 202 -5.75 -10.63 -5.99
N LEU A 203 -6.10 -9.39 -5.69
CA LEU A 203 -7.26 -9.09 -4.85
C LEU A 203 -8.53 -9.37 -5.66
N ILE A 204 -9.40 -10.22 -5.13
CA ILE A 204 -10.71 -10.50 -5.71
C ILE A 204 -11.75 -9.68 -4.95
N GLN A 205 -12.57 -8.90 -5.66
CA GLN A 205 -13.70 -8.18 -5.08
C GLN A 205 -14.97 -8.50 -5.86
N THR A 206 -16.12 -8.33 -5.21
CA THR A 206 -17.42 -8.34 -5.87
C THR A 206 -17.89 -6.89 -5.98
N ILE A 207 -18.33 -6.49 -7.17
CA ILE A 207 -19.01 -5.21 -7.37
C ILE A 207 -20.44 -5.47 -7.83
N THR A 208 -21.37 -4.67 -7.33
CA THR A 208 -22.76 -4.67 -7.81
C THR A 208 -22.90 -3.62 -8.90
N LEU A 209 -23.19 -4.08 -10.11
CA LEU A 209 -23.40 -3.21 -11.26
C LEU A 209 -24.88 -3.00 -11.47
N PHE A 210 -25.28 -1.73 -11.48
CA PHE A 210 -26.65 -1.32 -11.73
C PHE A 210 -26.79 -0.92 -13.20
N TYR A 211 -27.88 -1.33 -13.84
CA TYR A 211 -28.13 -1.03 -15.25
C TYR A 211 -29.62 -0.86 -15.54
N PRO A 212 -29.99 -0.03 -16.52
CA PRO A 212 -31.38 0.13 -16.94
C PRO A 212 -31.84 -1.07 -17.78
N ASN A 213 -33.03 -1.58 -17.50
CA ASN A 213 -33.68 -2.61 -18.31
C ASN A 213 -34.56 -2.00 -19.42
N ALA A 214 -35.23 -2.86 -20.20
CA ALA A 214 -36.02 -2.43 -21.36
C ALA A 214 -37.17 -1.45 -21.00
N GLU A 215 -37.65 -1.47 -19.75
CA GLU A 215 -38.67 -0.56 -19.23
C GLU A 215 -38.09 0.68 -18.52
N ALA A 216 -36.77 0.92 -18.61
CA ALA A 216 -36.05 1.97 -17.89
C ALA A 216 -36.14 1.86 -16.35
N SER A 217 -36.42 0.67 -15.83
CA SER A 217 -36.22 0.34 -14.41
C SER A 217 -34.78 -0.12 -14.20
N ILE A 218 -34.26 -0.02 -12.97
CA ILE A 218 -32.87 -0.35 -12.66
C ILE A 218 -32.81 -1.77 -12.09
N ASP A 219 -32.08 -2.64 -12.78
CA ASP A 219 -31.71 -3.97 -12.32
C ASP A 219 -30.25 -3.96 -11.82
N ALA A 220 -29.85 -5.01 -11.12
CA ALA A 220 -28.50 -5.15 -10.55
C ALA A 220 -27.93 -6.54 -10.81
N VAL A 221 -26.62 -6.61 -11.01
CA VAL A 221 -25.87 -7.88 -11.14
C VAL A 221 -24.56 -7.78 -10.37
N ASP A 222 -24.26 -8.81 -9.58
CA ASP A 222 -22.97 -8.93 -8.91
C ASP A 222 -21.96 -9.56 -9.86
N VAL A 223 -20.80 -8.93 -10.00
CA VAL A 223 -19.69 -9.44 -10.79
C VAL A 223 -18.40 -9.46 -9.98
N GLN A 224 -17.60 -10.49 -10.20
CA GLN A 224 -16.28 -10.59 -9.61
C GLN A 224 -15.27 -9.84 -10.46
N ILE A 225 -14.44 -9.04 -9.81
CA ILE A 225 -13.34 -8.30 -10.42
C ILE A 225 -12.03 -8.67 -9.72
N GLU A 226 -10.94 -8.58 -10.47
CA GLU A 226 -9.60 -8.92 -10.01
C GLU A 226 -8.70 -7.70 -10.12
N PHE A 227 -7.92 -7.44 -9.07
CA PHE A 227 -6.89 -6.41 -9.06
C PHE A 227 -5.53 -7.02 -8.74
N ASN A 228 -4.61 -6.93 -9.69
CA ASN A 228 -3.18 -7.08 -9.43
C ASN A 228 -2.65 -5.82 -8.75
N THR A 229 -1.49 -5.91 -8.12
CA THR A 229 -0.79 -4.75 -7.57
C THR A 229 -0.62 -3.67 -8.63
N ASN A 230 -0.92 -2.43 -8.27
CA ASN A 230 -0.93 -1.24 -9.13
C ASN A 230 -2.06 -1.15 -10.17
N ASP A 231 -2.97 -2.13 -10.26
CA ASP A 231 -4.19 -1.96 -11.06
C ASP A 231 -5.04 -0.82 -10.44
N GLU A 232 -5.42 0.15 -11.27
CA GLU A 232 -6.26 1.28 -10.87
C GLU A 232 -7.76 0.93 -11.02
N PRO A 233 -8.63 1.38 -10.09
CA PRO A 233 -10.07 1.09 -10.13
C PRO A 233 -10.72 1.51 -11.44
N LEU A 234 -10.30 2.65 -11.99
CA LEU A 234 -10.76 3.19 -13.26
C LEU A 234 -10.68 2.16 -14.39
N ASP A 235 -9.51 1.55 -14.58
CA ASP A 235 -9.26 0.64 -15.69
C ASP A 235 -10.08 -0.65 -15.57
N VAL A 236 -10.16 -1.18 -14.34
CA VAL A 236 -10.89 -2.42 -14.06
C VAL A 236 -12.40 -2.21 -14.16
N ILE A 237 -12.93 -1.13 -13.59
CA ILE A 237 -14.36 -0.81 -13.64
C ILE A 237 -14.77 -0.49 -15.07
N GLU A 238 -14.02 0.33 -15.81
CA GLU A 238 -14.31 0.63 -17.22
C GLU A 238 -14.42 -0.66 -18.04
N LYS A 239 -13.42 -1.54 -17.91
CA LYS A 239 -13.39 -2.82 -18.62
C LYS A 239 -14.61 -3.68 -18.29
N VAL A 240 -14.92 -3.84 -17.00
CA VAL A 240 -16.00 -4.73 -16.56
C VAL A 240 -17.37 -4.20 -16.99
N VAL A 241 -17.59 -2.87 -16.87
CA VAL A 241 -18.83 -2.23 -17.30
C VAL A 241 -19.03 -2.36 -18.81
N LYS A 242 -17.96 -2.26 -19.61
CA LYS A 242 -18.02 -2.45 -21.08
C LYS A 242 -18.21 -3.91 -21.49
N ASP A 243 -17.58 -4.84 -20.78
CA ASP A 243 -17.65 -6.28 -21.08
C ASP A 243 -19.05 -6.85 -20.81
N LEU A 244 -19.77 -6.26 -19.86
CA LEU A 244 -21.20 -6.49 -19.67
C LEU A 244 -21.97 -5.84 -20.82
N SER A 245 -22.01 -6.55 -21.94
CA SER A 245 -22.89 -6.32 -23.10
C SER A 245 -24.40 -6.24 -22.78
N LEU A 246 -24.77 -6.34 -21.50
CA LEU A 246 -26.11 -6.09 -20.99
C LEU A 246 -26.31 -4.58 -20.88
N HIS A 247 -26.94 -4.02 -21.91
CA HIS A 247 -27.51 -2.66 -21.94
C HIS A 247 -26.54 -1.47 -22.07
N GLU A 248 -25.26 -1.70 -22.39
CA GLU A 248 -24.25 -0.69 -22.77
C GLU A 248 -24.24 0.56 -21.87
N LEU A 249 -24.10 0.38 -20.55
CA LEU A 249 -24.01 1.52 -19.60
C LEU A 249 -22.91 2.51 -20.01
N LEU A 250 -21.78 1.99 -20.49
CA LEU A 250 -20.76 2.76 -21.20
C LEU A 250 -20.65 2.20 -22.62
N SER A 251 -20.66 3.08 -23.61
CA SER A 251 -20.39 2.66 -24.99
C SER A 251 -18.93 2.18 -25.12
N PRO A 252 -18.59 1.38 -26.15
CA PRO A 252 -17.21 0.97 -26.38
C PRO A 252 -16.21 2.14 -26.51
N ASN A 253 -16.67 3.30 -27.00
CA ASN A 253 -15.84 4.49 -27.18
C ASN A 253 -15.80 5.40 -25.96
N THR A 254 -16.78 5.32 -25.05
CA THR A 254 -16.78 6.09 -23.81
C THR A 254 -15.55 5.74 -22.98
N LYS A 255 -14.79 6.74 -22.54
CA LYS A 255 -13.66 6.56 -21.63
C LYS A 255 -13.97 7.17 -20.28
N ILE A 256 -13.43 6.57 -19.24
CA ILE A 256 -13.29 7.22 -17.95
C ILE A 256 -11.95 7.98 -17.98
N ASN A 257 -12.01 9.30 -17.99
CA ASN A 257 -10.83 10.16 -17.97
C ASN A 257 -10.22 10.23 -16.56
N GLU A 258 -11.09 10.26 -15.54
CA GLU A 258 -10.70 10.35 -14.13
C GLU A 258 -11.73 9.64 -13.25
N LEU A 259 -11.26 8.99 -12.18
CA LEU A 259 -12.09 8.39 -11.15
C LEU A 259 -11.30 8.42 -9.83
N TYR A 260 -11.83 9.10 -8.82
CA TYR A 260 -11.22 9.12 -7.49
C TYR A 260 -12.24 9.24 -6.38
N PHE A 261 -11.86 8.73 -5.21
CA PHE A 261 -12.56 8.95 -3.96
C PHE A 261 -12.06 10.23 -3.28
N ASN A 262 -12.97 11.14 -2.95
CA ASN A 262 -12.68 12.32 -2.12
C ASN A 262 -13.00 12.01 -0.66
N GLU A 263 -11.95 11.88 0.17
CA GLU A 263 -12.10 11.54 1.58
C GLU A 263 -12.74 12.67 2.40
N GLU A 264 -12.47 13.94 2.10
CA GLU A 264 -13.00 15.08 2.87
C GLU A 264 -14.52 15.26 2.66
N GLU A 265 -14.97 15.05 1.43
CA GLU A 265 -16.39 15.14 1.05
C GLU A 265 -17.14 13.83 1.23
N ASN A 266 -16.43 12.71 1.42
CA ASN A 266 -16.96 11.35 1.39
C ASN A 266 -17.81 11.11 0.13
N SER A 267 -17.24 11.45 -1.02
CA SER A 267 -17.88 11.40 -2.33
C SER A 267 -16.96 10.75 -3.37
N VAL A 268 -17.54 10.35 -4.51
CA VAL A 268 -16.76 9.86 -5.66
C VAL A 268 -16.90 10.86 -6.79
N HIS A 269 -15.79 11.13 -7.46
CA HIS A 269 -15.75 11.99 -8.63
C HIS A 269 -15.37 11.15 -9.85
N ILE A 270 -16.12 11.31 -10.94
CA ILE A 270 -15.89 10.63 -12.20
C ILE A 270 -15.98 11.63 -13.36
N ASP A 271 -14.97 11.61 -14.23
CA ASP A 271 -14.97 12.34 -15.50
C ASP A 271 -15.05 11.34 -16.66
N LEU A 272 -16.03 11.52 -17.54
CA LEU A 272 -16.21 10.70 -18.74
C LEU A 272 -15.92 11.52 -20.00
N SER A 273 -15.54 10.85 -21.09
CA SER A 273 -15.43 11.49 -22.40
C SER A 273 -16.79 11.92 -22.96
N GLU A 274 -16.82 12.93 -23.84
CA GLU A 274 -18.04 13.38 -24.56
C GLU A 274 -18.79 12.25 -25.30
N ASP A 275 -18.10 11.17 -25.67
CA ASP A 275 -18.70 9.96 -26.25
C ASP A 275 -19.86 9.39 -25.41
N PHE A 276 -19.81 9.53 -24.08
CA PHE A 276 -20.88 9.11 -23.18
C PHE A 276 -22.22 9.77 -23.53
N ILE A 277 -22.21 11.06 -23.85
CA ILE A 277 -23.41 11.80 -24.24
C ILE A 277 -23.73 11.56 -25.72
N ARG A 278 -22.72 11.64 -26.59
CA ARG A 278 -22.91 11.61 -28.04
C ARG A 278 -23.47 10.28 -28.53
N GLU A 279 -23.04 9.18 -27.92
CA GLU A 279 -23.43 7.83 -28.33
C GLU A 279 -24.64 7.31 -27.55
N MET A 280 -25.01 7.98 -26.46
CA MET A 280 -26.25 7.70 -25.75
C MET A 280 -27.45 8.10 -26.61
N ASN A 281 -28.03 7.10 -27.28
CA ASN A 281 -29.26 7.23 -28.05
C ASN A 281 -30.47 6.86 -27.19
N ALA A 282 -30.71 7.63 -26.13
CA ALA A 282 -31.73 7.36 -25.12
C ALA A 282 -32.74 8.52 -25.01
N GLY A 283 -34.01 8.19 -24.71
CA GLY A 283 -34.97 9.19 -24.26
C GLY A 283 -34.75 9.58 -22.80
N ALA A 284 -35.28 10.73 -22.37
CA ALA A 284 -35.08 11.29 -21.02
C ALA A 284 -35.23 10.30 -19.85
N SER A 285 -36.20 9.37 -19.92
CA SER A 285 -36.41 8.37 -18.85
C SER A 285 -35.28 7.35 -18.78
N PHE A 286 -34.77 6.89 -19.92
CA PHE A 286 -33.69 5.91 -19.97
C PHE A 286 -32.34 6.57 -19.66
N GLU A 287 -32.14 7.81 -20.11
CA GLU A 287 -31.00 8.63 -19.72
C GLU A 287 -30.93 8.82 -18.19
N ALA A 288 -32.04 9.21 -17.56
CA ALA A 288 -32.09 9.34 -16.10
C ALA A 288 -31.76 8.00 -15.39
N ALA A 289 -32.22 6.87 -15.95
CA ALA A 289 -31.90 5.56 -15.42
C ALA A 289 -30.41 5.20 -15.60
N MET A 290 -29.79 5.55 -16.73
CA MET A 290 -28.34 5.37 -16.95
C MET A 290 -27.51 6.13 -15.92
N LEU A 291 -27.81 7.42 -15.72
CA LEU A 291 -27.10 8.26 -14.75
C LEU A 291 -27.26 7.72 -13.32
N GLN A 292 -28.47 7.27 -12.96
CA GLN A 292 -28.72 6.65 -11.66
C GLN A 292 -27.99 5.31 -11.52
N SER A 293 -27.93 4.50 -12.56
CA SER A 293 -27.18 3.25 -12.61
C SER A 293 -25.68 3.47 -12.39
N LEU A 294 -25.10 4.49 -13.03
CA LEU A 294 -23.71 4.90 -12.80
C LEU A 294 -23.49 5.32 -11.33
N ALA A 295 -24.34 6.21 -10.83
CA ALA A 295 -24.27 6.69 -9.45
C ALA A 295 -24.40 5.55 -8.43
N ASN A 296 -25.35 4.63 -8.63
CA ASN A 296 -25.55 3.49 -7.74
C ASN A 296 -24.37 2.52 -7.77
N THR A 297 -23.79 2.29 -8.95
CA THR A 297 -22.62 1.41 -9.10
C THR A 297 -21.42 1.95 -8.33
N LEU A 298 -21.05 3.21 -8.57
CA LEU A 298 -19.90 3.82 -7.92
C LEU A 298 -20.17 4.09 -6.43
N GLY A 299 -21.37 4.58 -6.12
CA GLY A 299 -21.83 4.80 -4.75
C GLY A 299 -21.79 3.54 -3.90
N ASN A 300 -22.27 2.42 -4.44
CA ASN A 300 -22.21 1.14 -3.77
C ASN A 300 -20.77 0.63 -3.60
N TYR A 301 -19.95 0.72 -4.65
CA TYR A 301 -18.56 0.23 -4.60
C TYR A 301 -17.73 1.01 -3.56
N TYR A 302 -17.78 2.34 -3.57
CA TYR A 302 -17.02 3.19 -2.66
C TYR A 302 -17.70 3.41 -1.30
N GLY A 303 -18.96 3.00 -1.14
CA GLY A 303 -19.72 3.21 0.11
C GLY A 303 -20.10 4.67 0.37
N VAL A 304 -20.36 5.45 -0.69
CA VAL A 304 -20.70 6.88 -0.61
C VAL A 304 -22.15 7.16 -1.00
N GLY A 305 -22.67 8.31 -0.57
CA GLY A 305 -24.03 8.77 -0.90
C GLY A 305 -24.11 9.68 -2.13
N GLU A 306 -22.97 10.19 -2.59
CA GLU A 306 -22.89 11.22 -3.63
C GLU A 306 -21.80 10.88 -4.66
N VAL A 307 -22.16 11.00 -5.94
CA VAL A 307 -21.26 10.84 -7.08
C VAL A 307 -21.30 12.10 -7.94
N TYR A 308 -20.16 12.72 -8.16
CA TYR A 308 -20.00 13.90 -9.00
C TYR A 308 -19.56 13.47 -10.40
N LEU A 309 -20.35 13.84 -11.41
CA LEU A 309 -20.10 13.49 -12.80
C LEU A 309 -19.74 14.74 -13.60
N THR A 310 -18.61 14.66 -14.31
CA THR A 310 -18.20 15.64 -15.33
C THR A 310 -17.99 14.96 -16.68
N ILE A 311 -18.02 15.78 -17.74
CA ILE A 311 -17.76 15.35 -19.11
C ILE A 311 -16.63 16.20 -19.69
N ASP A 312 -15.48 15.58 -19.96
CA ASP A 312 -14.24 16.24 -20.39
C ASP A 312 -13.90 17.48 -19.54
N GLY A 313 -14.08 17.36 -18.21
CA GLY A 313 -13.87 18.41 -17.21
C GLY A 313 -14.98 19.47 -17.12
N GLY A 314 -16.03 19.36 -17.94
CA GLY A 314 -17.20 20.24 -17.93
C GLY A 314 -18.40 19.63 -17.20
N PRO A 315 -19.46 20.42 -16.93
CA PRO A 315 -20.72 19.88 -16.40
C PRO A 315 -21.38 18.93 -17.41
N TYR A 316 -22.17 17.98 -16.91
CA TYR A 316 -22.98 17.12 -17.76
C TYR A 316 -24.17 17.90 -18.35
N GLU A 317 -24.25 17.95 -19.69
CA GLU A 317 -25.35 18.59 -20.41
C GLU A 317 -25.76 17.74 -21.62
N SER A 318 -27.01 17.27 -21.63
CA SER A 318 -27.62 16.56 -22.75
C SER A 318 -28.84 17.30 -23.31
N GLY A 319 -29.52 16.70 -24.29
CA GLY A 319 -30.80 17.19 -24.79
C GLY A 319 -31.96 17.15 -23.78
N HIS A 320 -31.80 16.45 -22.64
CA HIS A 320 -32.88 16.25 -21.66
C HIS A 320 -32.52 16.64 -20.22
N ILE A 321 -31.24 16.51 -19.83
CA ILE A 321 -30.78 16.67 -18.46
C ILE A 321 -29.57 17.60 -18.42
N LEU A 322 -29.53 18.48 -17.43
CA LEU A 322 -28.39 19.30 -17.07
C LEU A 322 -28.06 19.01 -15.61
N ILE A 323 -26.83 18.59 -15.33
CA ILE A 323 -26.28 18.49 -13.98
C ILE A 323 -25.30 19.66 -13.86
N ARG A 324 -25.58 20.58 -12.95
CA ARG A 324 -24.73 21.76 -12.78
C ARG A 324 -23.41 21.39 -12.14
N GLU A 325 -22.41 22.25 -12.32
CA GLU A 325 -21.16 22.16 -11.58
C GLU A 325 -21.43 22.11 -10.07
N GLY A 326 -20.85 21.11 -9.39
CA GLY A 326 -21.06 20.86 -7.96
C GLY A 326 -22.43 20.26 -7.59
N GLU A 327 -23.25 19.84 -8.55
CA GLU A 327 -24.48 19.09 -8.30
C GLU A 327 -24.20 17.58 -8.33
N PRO A 328 -24.39 16.83 -7.22
CA PRO A 328 -24.14 15.40 -7.21
C PRO A 328 -25.31 14.60 -7.78
N LEU A 329 -24.98 13.45 -8.34
CA LEU A 329 -25.91 12.33 -8.48
C LEU A 329 -26.04 11.61 -7.13
N THR A 330 -27.24 11.62 -6.55
CA THR A 330 -27.51 10.93 -5.28
C THR A 330 -27.65 9.43 -5.49
N VAL A 331 -26.98 8.66 -4.64
CA VAL A 331 -27.04 7.19 -4.60
C VAL A 331 -28.37 6.73 -3.99
N LYS A 332 -29.02 5.75 -4.60
CA LYS A 332 -30.33 5.21 -4.19
C LYS A 332 -30.28 3.74 -3.84
#